data_AF-K9B2R7-F1
#
_entry.id   AF-K9B2R7-F1
#
_cell.length_a   1.000
_cell.length_b   1.000
_cell.length_c   1.000
_cell.angle_alpha   90.00
_cell.angle_beta   90.00
_cell.angle_gamma   90.00
#
_symmetry.space_group_name_H-M   'P 1'
#
loop_
_entity.id
_entity.type
_entity.pdbx_description
1 polymer ?
#
loop_
_entity_poly.entity_id
_entity_poly.type
_entity_poly.pdbx_seq_one_letter_code
_entity_poly.pdbx_strand_id
1 'polypeptide(L)'
;MRNTEIILNALGLLGYGQESCQASVLIFFDAYQQRVEYISNFLDIFGLALSNVQAQDQLISVFDRFNHKNWQEIDQYSFQEDEYYCFLRIKVFLLHLADEHDADESMEWLNIFQEKYLTYLLKS
;
A
#
# COMPACT_ATOMS: atom_id res chain seq x y z
N MET A 1 -12.25 -8.22 -0.74
CA MET A 1 -13.30 -7.19 -0.93
C MET A 1 -13.60 -6.38 0.34
N ARG A 2 -14.09 -6.96 1.45
CA ARG A 2 -14.44 -6.17 2.65
C ARG A 2 -13.30 -5.29 3.18
N ASN A 3 -12.06 -5.79 3.18
CA ASN A 3 -10.91 -5.06 3.73
C ASN A 3 -10.46 -3.91 2.82
N THR A 4 -10.51 -4.11 1.50
CA THR A 4 -10.27 -3.06 0.50
C THR A 4 -11.23 -1.88 0.70
N GLU A 5 -12.52 -2.13 0.88
CA GLU A 5 -13.52 -1.07 1.13
C GLU A 5 -13.26 -0.33 2.44
N ILE A 6 -12.87 -1.04 3.51
CA ILE A 6 -12.50 -0.42 4.79
C ILE A 6 -11.29 0.52 4.61
N ILE A 7 -10.25 0.06 3.90
CA ILE A 7 -9.04 0.86 3.65
C ILE A 7 -9.39 2.09 2.80
N LEU A 8 -10.22 1.93 1.76
CA LEU A 8 -10.65 3.02 0.90
C LEU A 8 -11.46 4.08 1.68
N ASN A 9 -12.34 3.64 2.58
CA ASN A 9 -13.09 4.56 3.45
C ASN A 9 -12.17 5.33 4.40
N ALA A 10 -11.17 4.66 4.98
CA ALA A 10 -10.16 5.31 5.81
C ALA A 10 -9.37 6.37 5.04
N LEU A 11 -8.93 6.05 3.82
CA LEU A 11 -8.28 7.00 2.92
C LEU A 11 -9.19 8.21 2.62
N GLY A 12 -10.47 7.97 2.33
CA GLY A 12 -11.44 9.03 2.10
C GLY A 12 -11.62 9.97 3.31
N LEU A 13 -11.65 9.42 4.53
CA LEU A 13 -11.69 10.22 5.77
C LEU A 13 -10.42 11.07 5.98
N LEU A 14 -9.30 10.65 5.41
CA LEU A 14 -8.02 11.35 5.44
C LEU A 14 -7.82 12.32 4.26
N GLY A 15 -8.79 12.44 3.35
CA GLY A 15 -8.71 13.31 2.17
C GLY A 15 -8.10 12.67 0.93
N TYR A 16 -7.76 11.38 0.96
CA TYR A 16 -7.21 10.65 -0.17
C TYR A 16 -8.34 10.02 -0.99
N GLY A 17 -8.76 10.74 -2.04
CA GLY A 17 -9.82 10.32 -2.95
C GLY A 17 -9.41 9.18 -3.92
N GLN A 18 -10.32 8.80 -4.81
CA GLN A 18 -10.08 7.72 -5.78
C GLN A 18 -8.96 7.98 -6.79
N GLU A 19 -8.62 9.25 -7.02
CA GLU A 19 -7.54 9.66 -7.92
C GLU A 19 -6.17 9.69 -7.21
N SER A 20 -6.13 9.38 -5.90
CA SER A 20 -4.87 9.35 -5.15
C SER A 20 -3.97 8.18 -5.55
N CYS A 21 -2.67 8.36 -5.32
CA CYS A 21 -1.68 7.30 -5.46
C CYS A 21 -2.03 6.09 -4.55
N GLN A 22 -2.49 6.35 -3.34
CA GLN A 22 -2.95 5.34 -2.37
C GLN A 22 -4.11 4.50 -2.91
N ALA A 23 -5.11 5.13 -3.52
CA ALA A 23 -6.23 4.43 -4.14
C ALA A 23 -5.77 3.56 -5.32
N SER A 24 -4.81 4.04 -6.12
CA SER A 24 -4.21 3.29 -7.22
C SER A 24 -3.47 2.04 -6.74
N VAL A 25 -2.71 2.14 -5.63
CA VAL A 25 -2.09 0.96 -4.99
C VAL A 25 -3.16 -0.04 -4.52
N LEU A 26 -4.24 0.46 -3.94
CA LEU A 26 -5.29 -0.40 -3.40
C LEU A 26 -6.03 -1.16 -4.49
N ILE A 27 -6.31 -0.51 -5.64
CA ILE A 27 -6.85 -1.17 -6.84
C ILE A 27 -5.91 -2.26 -7.33
N PHE A 28 -4.61 -1.98 -7.38
CA PHE A 28 -3.60 -2.95 -7.77
C PHE A 28 -3.59 -4.15 -6.82
N PHE A 29 -3.51 -3.94 -5.51
CA PHE A 29 -3.55 -5.03 -4.53
C PHE A 29 -4.85 -5.83 -4.59
N ASP A 30 -6.01 -5.18 -4.75
CA ASP A 30 -7.29 -5.87 -4.84
C ASP A 30 -7.34 -6.83 -6.04
N ALA A 31 -6.74 -6.43 -7.18
CA ALA A 31 -6.66 -7.25 -8.40
C ALA A 31 -5.79 -8.51 -8.24
N TYR A 32 -4.75 -8.48 -7.38
CA TYR A 32 -3.79 -9.56 -7.23
C TYR A 32 -3.91 -10.36 -5.93
N GLN A 33 -4.69 -9.91 -4.94
CA GLN A 33 -4.81 -10.56 -3.62
C GLN A 33 -5.21 -12.04 -3.69
N GLN A 34 -6.00 -12.46 -4.69
CA GLN A 34 -6.42 -13.85 -4.84
C GLN A 34 -5.31 -14.79 -5.33
N ARG A 35 -4.26 -14.23 -5.94
CA ARG A 35 -3.13 -14.98 -6.51
C ARG A 35 -1.89 -14.91 -5.64
N VAL A 36 -1.80 -13.91 -4.77
CA VAL A 36 -0.59 -13.58 -4.01
C VAL A 36 -0.93 -13.50 -2.53
N GLU A 37 -0.49 -14.51 -1.77
CA GLU A 37 -0.85 -14.68 -0.37
C GLU A 37 -0.44 -13.49 0.51
N TYR A 38 0.77 -12.96 0.33
CA TYR A 38 1.24 -11.84 1.15
C TYR A 38 0.48 -10.53 0.87
N ILE A 39 -0.09 -10.35 -0.33
CA ILE A 39 -0.99 -9.22 -0.61
C ILE A 39 -2.28 -9.41 0.18
N SER A 40 -2.90 -10.59 0.12
CA SER A 40 -4.12 -10.90 0.89
C SER A 40 -3.89 -10.71 2.38
N ASN A 41 -2.81 -11.28 2.93
CA ASN A 41 -2.48 -11.18 4.35
C ASN A 41 -2.27 -9.73 4.78
N PHE A 42 -1.61 -8.91 3.97
CA PHE A 42 -1.45 -7.49 4.27
C PHE A 42 -2.79 -6.75 4.30
N LEU A 43 -3.64 -6.93 3.27
CA LEU A 43 -4.96 -6.29 3.21
C LEU A 43 -5.83 -6.69 4.40
N ASP A 44 -5.79 -7.96 4.80
CA ASP A 44 -6.56 -8.45 5.94
C ASP A 44 -6.10 -7.84 7.26
N ILE A 45 -4.80 -7.83 7.52
CA ILE A 45 -4.22 -7.28 8.75
C ILE A 45 -4.43 -5.76 8.81
N PHE A 46 -4.22 -5.06 7.69
CA PHE A 46 -4.36 -3.61 7.64
C PHE A 46 -5.82 -3.17 7.71
N GLY A 47 -6.70 -3.82 6.95
CA GLY A 47 -8.15 -3.57 7.00
C GLY A 47 -8.73 -3.84 8.39
N LEU A 48 -8.30 -4.92 9.07
CA LEU A 48 -8.73 -5.20 10.44
C LEU A 48 -8.29 -4.08 11.41
N ALA A 49 -7.06 -3.59 11.27
CA ALA A 49 -6.55 -2.51 12.11
C ALA A 49 -7.31 -1.18 11.93
N LEU A 50 -7.98 -1.00 10.78
CA LEU A 50 -8.78 0.19 10.45
C LEU A 50 -10.29 0.00 10.73
N SER A 51 -10.77 -1.25 10.84
CA SER A 51 -12.20 -1.60 10.84
C SER A 51 -13.11 -0.89 11.85
N ASN A 52 -12.54 -0.33 12.93
CA ASN A 52 -13.27 0.40 13.98
C ASN A 52 -12.66 1.78 14.29
N VAL A 53 -11.81 2.30 13.41
CA VAL A 53 -11.13 3.58 13.61
C VAL A 53 -11.81 4.63 12.73
N GLN A 54 -12.31 5.70 13.33
CA GLN A 54 -12.98 6.80 12.61
C GLN A 54 -12.33 8.16 12.84
N ALA A 55 -11.59 8.32 13.94
CA ALA A 55 -10.91 9.57 14.23
C ALA A 55 -9.64 9.70 13.37
N GLN A 56 -9.48 10.85 12.71
CA GLN A 56 -8.38 11.08 11.74
C GLN A 56 -7.00 10.89 12.38
N ASP A 57 -6.79 11.37 13.60
CA ASP A 57 -5.54 11.21 14.36
C ASP A 57 -5.19 9.73 14.60
N GLN A 58 -6.22 8.92 14.92
CA GLN A 58 -6.05 7.48 15.09
C GLN A 58 -5.79 6.76 13.77
N LEU A 59 -6.46 7.18 12.69
CA LEU A 59 -6.20 6.65 11.35
C LEU A 59 -4.75 6.92 10.95
N ILE A 60 -4.28 8.17 11.06
CA ILE A 60 -2.88 8.56 10.79
C ILE A 60 -1.92 7.69 11.61
N SER A 61 -2.18 7.52 12.91
CA SER A 61 -1.36 6.66 13.76
C SER A 61 -1.28 5.20 13.29
N VAL A 62 -2.39 4.65 12.75
CA VAL A 62 -2.40 3.30 12.15
C VAL A 62 -1.55 3.27 10.89
N PHE A 63 -1.70 4.23 9.98
CA PHE A 63 -0.90 4.33 8.76
C PHE A 63 0.60 4.46 9.08
N ASP A 64 0.98 5.38 9.96
CA ASP A 64 2.38 5.60 10.38
C ASP A 64 3.00 4.33 10.97
N ARG A 65 2.27 3.62 11.83
CA ARG A 65 2.74 2.37 12.43
C ARG A 65 3.02 1.31 11.37
N PHE A 66 2.14 1.18 10.36
CA PHE A 66 2.34 0.22 9.28
C PHE A 66 3.47 0.67 8.34
N ASN A 67 3.57 1.97 8.04
CA ASN A 67 4.63 2.53 7.22
C ASN A 67 6.01 2.29 7.86
N HIS A 68 6.13 2.58 9.16
CA HIS A 68 7.36 2.35 9.92
C HIS A 68 7.80 0.89 9.88
N LYS A 69 6.88 -0.05 10.10
CA LYS A 69 7.18 -1.49 9.98
C LYS A 69 7.59 -1.90 8.57
N ASN A 70 6.94 -1.34 7.55
CA ASN A 70 7.30 -1.61 6.16
C ASN A 70 8.73 -1.15 5.84
N TRP A 71 9.14 0.02 6.33
CA TRP A 71 10.52 0.49 6.17
C TRP A 71 11.54 -0.38 6.90
N GLN A 72 11.23 -0.82 8.12
CA GLN A 72 12.08 -1.79 8.84
C GLN A 72 12.28 -3.09 8.05
N GLU A 73 11.22 -3.56 7.39
CA GLU A 73 11.25 -4.76 6.56
C GLU A 73 12.09 -4.55 5.28
N ILE A 74 11.94 -3.39 4.61
CA ILE A 74 12.78 -2.99 3.48
C ILE A 74 14.27 -2.96 3.87
N ASP A 75 14.59 -2.33 5.01
CA ASP A 75 15.98 -2.19 5.47
C ASP A 75 16.63 -3.56 5.77
N GLN A 76 15.83 -4.53 6.23
CA GLN A 76 16.29 -5.90 6.47
C GLN A 76 16.48 -6.71 5.18
N TYR A 77 15.80 -6.34 4.09
CA TYR A 77 15.71 -7.13 2.85
C TYR A 77 16.97 -7.06 1.93
N SER A 78 18.13 -6.70 2.47
CA SER A 78 19.46 -6.81 1.84
C SER A 78 19.59 -6.31 0.38
N PHE A 79 18.72 -5.41 -0.06
CA PHE A 79 18.70 -4.82 -1.40
C PHE A 79 18.53 -5.81 -2.58
N GLN A 80 17.98 -7.00 -2.35
CA GLN A 80 17.61 -7.88 -3.46
C GLN A 80 16.31 -7.36 -4.09
N GLU A 81 16.40 -6.83 -5.30
CA GLU A 81 15.25 -6.31 -6.03
C GLU A 81 14.47 -7.46 -6.69
N ASP A 82 13.73 -8.22 -5.89
CA ASP A 82 12.85 -9.32 -6.31
C ASP A 82 11.35 -8.94 -6.25
N GLU A 83 10.47 -9.93 -6.49
CA GLU A 83 9.01 -9.76 -6.43
C GLU A 83 8.55 -9.16 -5.09
N TYR A 84 9.07 -9.70 -3.98
CA TYR A 84 8.64 -9.29 -2.65
C TYR A 84 9.14 -7.90 -2.29
N TYR A 85 10.37 -7.58 -2.66
CA TYR A 85 10.91 -6.23 -2.52
C TYR A 85 10.06 -5.21 -3.28
N CYS A 86 9.64 -5.50 -4.51
CA CYS A 86 8.73 -4.62 -5.25
C CYS A 86 7.40 -4.43 -4.51
N PHE A 87 6.83 -5.49 -3.90
CA PHE A 87 5.63 -5.37 -3.06
C PHE A 87 5.85 -4.43 -1.87
N LEU A 88 6.97 -4.55 -1.16
CA LEU A 88 7.30 -3.65 -0.04
C LEU A 88 7.42 -2.19 -0.50
N ARG A 89 8.01 -1.95 -1.67
CA ARG A 89 8.12 -0.61 -2.28
C ARG A 89 6.76 -0.05 -2.68
N ILE A 90 5.87 -0.87 -3.25
CA ILE A 90 4.49 -0.46 -3.58
C ILE A 90 3.71 -0.10 -2.30
N LYS A 91 3.89 -0.85 -1.20
CA LYS A 91 3.25 -0.53 0.09
C LYS A 91 3.58 0.87 0.60
N VAL A 92 4.77 1.40 0.34
CA VAL A 92 5.16 2.76 0.77
C VAL A 92 4.18 3.79 0.24
N PHE A 93 3.75 3.68 -1.02
CA PHE A 93 2.81 4.62 -1.64
C PHE A 93 1.42 4.58 -1.02
N LEU A 94 0.99 3.41 -0.52
CA LEU A 94 -0.27 3.29 0.21
C LEU A 94 -0.17 3.84 1.64
N LEU A 95 0.97 3.62 2.30
CA LEU A 95 1.13 3.85 3.74
C LEU A 95 1.68 5.24 4.07
N HIS A 96 2.34 5.90 3.13
CA HIS A 96 2.87 7.24 3.31
C HIS A 96 1.78 8.28 3.02
N LEU A 97 1.39 9.00 4.06
CA LEU A 97 0.48 10.13 3.99
C LEU A 97 1.34 11.41 3.84
N ALA A 98 1.57 11.87 2.61
CA ALA A 98 2.40 13.05 2.32
C ALA A 98 1.54 14.31 2.14
N ASP A 99 2.08 15.47 2.52
CA ASP A 99 1.52 16.79 2.19
C ASP A 99 1.77 17.10 0.71
N GLU A 100 0.76 16.83 -0.13
CA GLU A 100 0.38 17.37 -1.47
C GLU A 100 1.42 17.80 -2.54
N HIS A 101 2.73 17.85 -2.31
CA HIS A 101 3.64 18.56 -3.21
C HIS A 101 4.30 17.71 -4.32
N ASP A 102 4.06 16.39 -4.40
CA ASP A 102 4.67 15.57 -5.46
C ASP A 102 3.85 14.34 -5.91
N ALA A 103 2.56 14.56 -6.21
CA ALA A 103 1.66 13.48 -6.62
C ALA A 103 2.07 12.84 -7.96
N ASP A 104 2.57 13.64 -8.91
CA ASP A 104 2.97 13.17 -10.24
C ASP A 104 4.22 12.29 -10.18
N GLU A 105 5.28 12.72 -9.48
CA GLU A 105 6.49 11.91 -9.27
C GLU A 105 6.14 10.61 -8.51
N SER A 106 5.25 10.69 -7.52
CA SER A 106 4.79 9.50 -6.78
C SER A 106 4.11 8.47 -7.69
N MET A 107 3.29 8.92 -8.65
CA MET A 107 2.63 8.03 -9.62
C MET A 107 3.61 7.43 -10.62
N GLU A 108 4.59 8.19 -11.11
CA GLU A 108 5.64 7.65 -11.99
C GLU A 108 6.42 6.52 -11.31
N TRP A 109 6.87 6.75 -10.06
CA TRP A 109 7.57 5.72 -9.31
C TRP A 109 6.68 4.52 -8.99
N LEU A 110 5.40 4.73 -8.64
CA LEU A 110 4.45 3.65 -8.42
C LEU A 110 4.34 2.77 -9.69
N ASN A 111 4.18 3.38 -10.86
CA ASN A 111 4.08 2.66 -12.12
C ASN A 111 5.32 1.80 -12.38
N ILE A 112 6.53 2.36 -12.17
CA ILE A 112 7.79 1.63 -12.30
C ILE A 112 7.81 0.39 -11.39
N PHE A 113 7.41 0.53 -10.12
CA PHE A 113 7.40 -0.60 -9.19
C PHE A 113 6.32 -1.64 -9.53
N GLN A 114 5.14 -1.21 -9.97
CA GLN A 114 4.08 -2.13 -10.42
C GLN A 114 4.51 -2.92 -11.67
N GLU A 115 5.12 -2.28 -12.66
CA GLU A 115 5.63 -2.94 -13.86
C GLU A 115 6.72 -3.98 -13.52
N LYS A 116 7.67 -3.62 -12.64
CA LYS A 116 8.70 -4.54 -12.16
C LYS A 116 8.09 -5.72 -11.41
N TYR A 117 7.15 -5.45 -10.51
CA TYR A 117 6.43 -6.47 -9.77
C TYR A 117 5.74 -7.48 -10.70
N LEU A 118 5.00 -6.99 -11.71
CA LEU A 118 4.33 -7.85 -12.69
C LEU A 118 5.33 -8.63 -13.53
N THR A 119 6.48 -8.03 -13.87
CA THR A 119 7.55 -8.72 -14.58
C THR A 119 8.08 -9.91 -13.79
N TYR A 120 8.20 -9.79 -12.47
CA TYR A 120 8.59 -10.92 -11.61
C TYR A 120 7.48 -11.95 -11.47
N LEU A 121 6.25 -11.50 -11.19
CA LEU A 121 5.08 -12.37 -11.00
C LEU A 121 4.73 -13.20 -12.25
N LEU A 122 5.02 -12.70 -13.46
CA LEU A 122 4.75 -13.40 -14.72
C LEU A 122 5.93 -14.28 -15.18
N LYS A 123 7.10 -14.14 -14.57
CA LYS A 123 8.30 -14.96 -14.85
C LYS A 123 8.46 -16.13 -13.87
N SER A 124 7.77 -16.11 -12.75
CA SER A 124 7.67 -17.21 -11.77
C SER A 124 6.71 -18.31 -12.22
#